data_AF-A0A831SKP7-F1
#
_entry.id   AF-A0A831SKP7-F1
#
_cell.length_a   1.000
_cell.length_b   1.000
_cell.length_c   1.000
_cell.angle_alpha   90.00
_cell.angle_beta   90.00
_cell.angle_gamma   90.00
#
_symmetry.space_group_name_H-M   'P 1'
#
loop_
_entity.id
_entity.type
_entity.pdbx_description
1 polymer ?
#
loop_
_entity_poly.entity_id
_entity_poly.type
_entity_poly.pdbx_seq_one_letter_code
_entity_poly.pdbx_strand_id
1 'polypeptide(L)' 'MGQYDLAFGDIILVEVPFTDRLEVKLRPALVLFEEKKNVIIAGITSNLKMGGILLPKSEGLIVDSVLKLNYIFTV' A
#
# COMPACT_ATOMS: atom_id res chain seq x y z
N MET A 1 3.67 -14.34 3.10
CA MET A 1 2.58 -13.67 3.84
C MET A 1 1.89 -14.71 4.71
N GLY A 2 1.48 -14.36 5.93
CA GLY A 2 0.65 -15.23 6.77
C GLY A 2 -0.66 -15.55 6.05
N GLN A 3 -1.29 -16.67 6.42
CA GLN A 3 -2.54 -17.16 5.87
C GLN A 3 -3.72 -16.27 6.30
N TYR A 4 -3.81 -15.07 5.73
CA TYR A 4 -4.93 -14.15 5.93
C TYR A 4 -5.61 -13.95 4.58
N ASP A 5 -6.92 -14.19 4.54
CA ASP A 5 -7.75 -13.82 3.40
C ASP A 5 -7.83 -12.28 3.40
N LEU A 6 -7.14 -11.65 2.45
CA LEU A 6 -7.09 -10.19 2.34
C LEU A 6 -8.38 -9.68 1.70
N ALA A 7 -9.01 -8.71 2.34
CA ALA A 7 -10.22 -8.08 1.84
C ALA A 7 -9.92 -6.71 1.22
N PHE A 8 -10.80 -6.27 0.32
CA PHE A 8 -10.80 -4.87 -0.11
C PHE A 8 -10.88 -3.94 1.11
N GLY A 9 -9.99 -2.95 1.16
CA GLY A 9 -9.95 -2.01 2.27
C GLY A 9 -8.87 -2.32 3.32
N ASP A 10 -8.33 -3.54 3.35
CA ASP A 10 -7.27 -3.88 4.30
C ASP A 10 -6.02 -3.04 4.05
N ILE A 11 -5.40 -2.58 5.14
CA ILE A 11 -4.07 -1.95 5.10
C ILE A 11 -3.05 -2.98 5.52
N ILE A 12 -2.16 -3.33 4.60
CA ILE A 12 -1.09 -4.30 4.83
C ILE A 12 0.28 -3.64 4.78
N LEU A 13 1.25 -4.28 5.42
CA LEU A 13 2.66 -3.94 5.27
C LEU A 13 3.30 -4.91 4.27
N VAL A 14 3.85 -4.37 3.18
CA VAL A 14 4.31 -5.17 2.04
C VAL A 14 5.60 -4.61 1.47
N GLU A 15 6.48 -5.51 1.02
CA GLU A 15 7.69 -5.16 0.31
C GLU A 15 7.36 -4.89 -1.15
N VAL A 16 7.59 -3.65 -1.60
CA VAL A 16 7.45 -3.29 -3.01
C VAL A 16 8.81 -2.96 -3.61
N PRO A 17 9.15 -3.50 -4.79
CA PRO A 17 10.40 -3.16 -5.47
C PRO A 17 10.34 -1.73 -6.01
N PHE A 18 11.50 -1.10 -6.13
CA PHE A 18 11.62 0.09 -6.96
C PHE A 18 11.60 -0.29 -8.45
N THR A 19 11.08 0.58 -9.31
CA THR A 19 11.02 0.32 -10.76
C THR A 19 12.40 0.38 -11.42
N ASP A 20 13.35 1.06 -10.79
CA ASP A 20 14.69 1.37 -11.32
C ASP A 20 15.83 0.69 -10.55
N ARG A 21 15.54 0.00 -9.44
CA ARG A 21 16.55 -0.59 -8.54
C ARG A 21 16.13 -1.96 -8.04
N LEU A 22 17.12 -2.78 -7.69
CA LEU A 22 16.93 -4.07 -7.03
C LEU A 22 16.53 -3.96 -5.56
N GLU A 23 16.49 -2.74 -5.01
CA GLU A 23 16.07 -2.50 -3.64
C GLU A 23 14.54 -2.71 -3.49
N VAL A 24 14.15 -3.35 -2.40
CA VAL A 24 12.76 -3.43 -1.96
C VAL A 24 12.55 -2.51 -0.77
N LYS A 25 11.36 -1.91 -0.67
CA LYS A 25 11.00 -1.10 0.49
C LYS A 25 9.70 -1.60 1.08
N LEU A 26 9.75 -1.85 2.38
CA LEU A 26 8.58 -2.14 3.19
C LEU A 26 7.70 -0.89 3.32
N ARG A 27 6.45 -0.97 2.87
CA ARG A 27 5.51 0.16 2.86
C ARG A 27 4.10 -0.29 3.24
N PRO A 28 3.30 0.60 3.86
CA PRO A 28 1.87 0.38 3.96
C PRO A 28 1.23 0.47 2.56
N ALA A 29 0.25 -0.38 2.31
CA ALA A 29 -0.54 -0.38 1.08
C ALA A 29 -1.99 -0.80 1.35
N LEU A 30 -2.90 -0.23 0.56
CA LEU A 30 -4.32 -0.57 0.56
C LEU A 30 -4.56 -1.77 -0.37
N VAL A 31 -5.22 -2.81 0.12
CA VAL A 31 -5.69 -3.93 -0.70
C VAL A 31 -6.88 -3.47 -1.54
N LEU A 32 -6.75 -3.59 -2.87
CA LEU A 32 -7.81 -3.30 -3.83
C LEU A 32 -8.53 -4.55 -4.30
N PHE A 33 -7.82 -5.67 -4.41
CA PHE A 33 -8.36 -6.93 -4.91
C PHE A 33 -7.44 -8.10 -4.55
N GLU A 34 -8.01 -9.26 -4.28
CA GLU A 34 -7.30 -10.52 -4.13
C GLU A 34 -7.98 -11.58 -4.98
N GLU A 35 -7.18 -12.32 -5.75
CA GLU A 35 -7.63 -13.56 -6.39
C GLU A 35 -6.47 -14.54 -6.55
N LYS A 36 -6.68 -15.79 -6.12
CA LYS A 36 -5.72 -16.90 -6.29
C LYS A 36 -4.32 -16.54 -5.78
N LYS A 37 -4.24 -15.83 -4.66
CA LYS A 37 -3.03 -15.32 -4.01
C LYS A 37 -2.32 -14.19 -4.75
N ASN A 38 -2.93 -13.61 -5.78
CA ASN A 38 -2.43 -12.38 -6.41
C ASN A 38 -3.17 -11.21 -5.77
N VAL A 39 -2.41 -10.28 -5.21
CA VAL A 39 -3.00 -9.15 -4.50
C VAL A 39 -2.71 -7.88 -5.28
N ILE A 40 -3.76 -7.17 -5.70
CA ILE A 40 -3.64 -5.82 -6.26
C ILE A 40 -3.68 -4.85 -5.08
N ILE A 41 -2.64 -4.03 -4.96
CA ILE A 41 -2.49 -3.05 -3.88
C ILE A 41 -2.24 -1.64 -4.43
N ALA A 42 -2.65 -0.63 -3.68
CA ALA A 42 -2.28 0.77 -3.90
C ALA A 42 -1.34 1.27 -2.80
N GLY A 43 -0.22 1.87 -3.18
CA GLY A 43 0.80 2.34 -2.23
C GLY A 43 0.36 3.52 -1.38
N ILE A 44 0.80 3.54 -0.12
CA ILE A 44 0.63 4.67 0.81
C ILE A 44 2.01 5.31 1.07
N THR A 45 2.04 6.64 1.13
CA THR A 45 3.27 7.42 1.34
C THR A 45 3.09 8.47 2.43
N SER A 46 4.10 8.66 3.29
CA SER A 46 4.12 9.76 4.26
C SER A 46 4.57 11.10 3.66
N ASN A 47 4.91 11.14 2.36
CA ASN A 47 5.25 12.38 1.68
C ASN A 47 3.98 13.16 1.30
N LEU A 48 3.51 14.01 2.23
CA LEU A 48 2.31 14.83 2.08
C LEU A 48 2.36 15.84 0.92
N LYS A 49 3.54 16.08 0.32
CA LYS A 49 3.67 16.94 -0.87
C LYS A 49 3.16 16.26 -2.14
N MET A 50 2.94 14.94 -2.11
CA MET A 50 2.44 14.19 -3.26
C MET A 50 0.91 14.33 -3.34
N GLY A 51 0.37 14.53 -4.55
CA GLY A 51 -1.07 14.52 -4.77
C GLY A 51 -1.68 13.13 -4.56
N GLY A 52 -2.90 13.06 -4.03
CA GLY A 52 -3.63 11.82 -3.76
C GLY A 52 -4.73 12.02 -2.73
N ILE A 53 -5.16 10.94 -2.09
CA ILE A 53 -6.18 10.97 -1.03
C ILE A 53 -5.47 11.06 0.31
N LEU A 54 -5.80 12.08 1.11
CA LEU A 54 -5.26 12.24 2.46
C LEU A 54 -5.79 11.11 3.37
N LEU A 55 -4.86 10.42 4.04
CA LEU A 55 -5.15 9.49 5.12
C LEU A 55 -4.60 10.07 6.42
N PRO A 56 -5.44 10.68 7.27
CA PRO A 56 -4.99 11.23 8.53
C PRO A 56 -4.55 10.12 9.49
N LYS A 57 -3.61 10.42 10.38
CA LYS A 57 -3.12 9.50 11.42
C LYS A 57 -4.26 8.88 12.25
N SER A 58 -5.37 9.60 12.42
CA SER A 58 -6.55 9.13 13.15
C SER A 58 -7.22 7.89 12.56
N GLU A 59 -6.93 7.56 11.29
CA GLU A 59 -7.44 6.35 10.62
C GLU A 59 -6.56 5.11 10.88
N GLY A 60 -5.60 5.18 11.79
CA GLY A 60 -4.81 4.03 12.25
C GLY A 60 -3.41 3.92 11.65
N LEU A 61 -3.02 4.86 10.78
CA LEU A 61 -1.63 5.00 10.34
C LEU A 61 -0.76 5.64 11.44
N ILE A 62 0.56 5.43 11.36
CA ILE A 62 1.51 5.96 12.35
C ILE A 62 1.67 7.48 12.21
N VAL A 63 1.51 7.99 10.99
CA VAL A 63 1.62 9.40 10.60
C VAL A 63 0.61 9.71 9.49
N ASP A 64 0.27 10.99 9.34
CA ASP A 64 -0.50 11.46 8.19
C ASP A 64 0.19 11.00 6.90
N SER A 65 -0.62 10.48 5.98
CA SER A 65 -0.13 9.84 4.77
C SER A 65 -1.04 10.18 3.59
N VAL A 66 -0.62 9.78 2.40
CA VAL A 66 -1.36 9.94 1.15
C VAL A 66 -1.49 8.58 0.48
N LEU A 67 -2.72 8.17 0.17
CA LEU A 67 -3.02 7.03 -0.67
C LEU A 67 -2.83 7.40 -2.15
N LYS A 68 -2.04 6.58 -2.85
CA LYS A 68 -1.68 6.79 -4.26
C LYS A 68 -2.35 5.72 -5.12
N LEU A 69 -3.56 6.02 -5.60
CA LEU A 69 -4.29 5.13 -6.52
C LEU A 69 -3.58 4.93 -7.87
N ASN A 70 -2.57 5.73 -8.19
CA ASN A 70 -1.73 5.57 -9.37
C ASN A 70 -0.44 4.77 -9.09
N TYR A 71 -0.18 4.35 -7.85
CA TYR A 71 0.94 3.50 -7.46
C TYR A 71 0.41 2.10 -7.18
N ILE A 72 0.07 1.40 -8.25
CA ILE A 72 -0.56 0.08 -8.21
C ILE A 72 0.50 -1.00 -8.39
N PHE A 73 0.44 -2.04 -7.56
CA PHE A 73 1.32 -3.20 -7.65
C PHE A 73 0.49 -4.49 -7.59
N THR A 74 0.97 -5.52 -8.27
CA THR A 74 0.56 -6.90 -8.04
C THR A 74 1.69 -7.59 -7.27
N VAL A 75 1.36 -8.19 -6.13
CA VAL A 75 2.30 -8.90 -5.25
C VAL A 75 1.84 -10.32 -4.95
#